data_AF-A0A6P5KV84-F1
#
_entry.id   AF-A0A6P5KV84-F1
#
_cell.length_a   1.000
_cell.length_b   1.000
_cell.length_c   1.000
_cell.angle_alpha   90.00
_cell.angle_beta   90.00
_cell.angle_gamma   90.00
#
_symmetry.space_group_name_H-M   'P 1'
#
loop_
_entity.id
_entity.type
_entity.pdbx_description
1 polymer ?
#
loop_
_entity_poly.entity_id
_entity_poly.type
_entity_poly.pdbx_seq_one_letter_code
_entity_poly.pdbx_strand_id
1 'polypeptide(L)' 'MSSKTTNTNSVAQARRTVQQLRLEASIERIKVSKASADLMSYCEEHARGDPLLMGIPTSENPFKDKKTCIIL' A
#
# COMPACT_ATOMS: atom_id res chain seq x y z
N MET A 1 -40.11 -15.05 -33.75
CA MET A 1 -39.46 -13.87 -33.16
C MET A 1 -38.36 -14.35 -32.21
N SER A 2 -37.12 -14.55 -32.70
CA SER A 2 -35.99 -14.97 -31.85
C SER A 2 -35.01 -13.79 -31.75
N SER A 3 -34.97 -13.19 -30.57
CA SER A 3 -34.31 -11.95 -30.22
C SER A 3 -32.79 -12.12 -30.30
N LYS A 4 -32.21 -11.80 -31.44
CA LYS A 4 -30.75 -11.83 -31.67
C LYS A 4 -30.14 -10.48 -31.31
N THR A 5 -30.27 -10.05 -30.06
CA THR A 5 -29.80 -8.73 -29.60
C THR A 5 -29.34 -8.80 -28.14
N THR A 6 -28.10 -9.26 -27.90
CA THR A 6 -27.37 -9.02 -26.63
C THR A 6 -25.86 -9.38 -26.66
N ASN A 7 -25.27 -9.82 -27.78
CA ASN A 7 -23.93 -10.41 -27.75
C ASN A 7 -22.75 -9.46 -28.09
N THR A 8 -22.99 -8.22 -28.49
CA THR A 8 -21.92 -7.28 -28.93
C THR A 8 -21.22 -6.58 -27.77
N ASN A 9 -21.95 -6.24 -26.71
CA ASN A 9 -21.40 -5.56 -25.52
C ASN A 9 -20.47 -6.46 -24.71
N SER A 10 -20.81 -7.74 -24.58
CA SER A 10 -19.98 -8.76 -23.91
C SER A 10 -18.65 -8.96 -24.65
N VAL A 11 -18.68 -9.06 -25.98
CA VAL A 11 -17.47 -9.20 -26.80
C VAL A 11 -16.59 -7.95 -26.75
N ALA A 12 -17.19 -6.75 -26.76
CA ALA A 12 -16.44 -5.50 -26.63
C ALA A 12 -15.74 -5.36 -25.26
N GLN A 13 -16.41 -5.79 -24.19
CA GLN A 13 -15.84 -5.82 -22.84
C GLN A 13 -14.72 -6.86 -22.72
N ALA A 14 -14.91 -8.06 -23.28
CA ALA A 14 -13.88 -9.09 -23.30
C ALA A 14 -12.63 -8.62 -24.05
N ARG A 15 -12.79 -7.94 -25.19
CA ARG A 15 -11.66 -7.35 -25.95
C ARG A 15 -10.89 -6.31 -25.13
N ARG A 16 -11.59 -5.40 -24.44
CA ARG A 16 -10.95 -4.42 -23.55
C ARG A 16 -10.18 -5.11 -22.43
N THR A 17 -10.75 -6.14 -21.83
CA THR A 17 -10.10 -6.92 -20.77
C THR A 17 -8.83 -7.62 -21.28
N VAL A 18 -8.88 -8.23 -22.46
CA VAL A 18 -7.70 -8.86 -23.08
C VAL A 18 -6.62 -7.83 -23.40
N GLN A 19 -6.99 -6.64 -23.87
CA GLN A 19 -6.03 -5.56 -24.10
C GLN A 19 -5.35 -5.13 -22.79
N GLN A 20 -6.11 -4.99 -21.70
CA GLN A 20 -5.57 -4.67 -20.38
C GLN A 20 -4.61 -5.76 -19.87
N LEU A 21 -5.02 -7.03 -19.94
CA LEU A 21 -4.20 -8.15 -19.48
C LEU A 21 -2.90 -8.28 -20.28
N ARG A 22 -2.91 -7.97 -21.58
CA ARG A 22 -1.69 -7.96 -22.40
C ARG A 22 -0.71 -6.88 -21.95
N LEU A 23 -1.22 -5.70 -21.59
CA LEU A 23 -0.40 -4.63 -21.03
C LEU A 23 0.21 -5.06 -19.70
N GLU A 24 -0.60 -5.56 -18.77
CA GLU A 24 -0.15 -6.02 -17.45
C GLU A 24 0.83 -7.20 -17.51
N ALA A 25 0.64 -8.10 -18.47
CA ALA A 25 1.55 -9.22 -18.70
C ALA A 25 2.94 -8.75 -19.17
N SER A 26 3.01 -7.61 -19.86
CA SER A 26 4.27 -7.04 -20.34
C SER A 26 5.05 -6.24 -19.28
N ILE A 27 4.51 -6.09 -18.07
CA ILE A 27 5.20 -5.42 -16.97
C ILE A 27 6.38 -6.28 -16.51
N GLU A 28 7.58 -5.69 -16.57
CA GLU A 28 8.79 -6.31 -16.03
C GLU A 28 8.70 -6.40 -14.50
N ARG A 29 8.86 -7.62 -13.97
CA ARG A 29 8.83 -7.88 -12.53
C ARG A 29 10.24 -8.06 -12.00
N ILE A 30 10.46 -7.57 -10.79
CA ILE A 30 11.67 -7.89 -10.02
C ILE A 30 11.51 -9.20 -9.25
N LYS A 31 12.63 -9.82 -8.87
CA LYS A 31 12.61 -11.01 -8.00
C LYS A 31 12.01 -10.66 -6.65
N VAL A 32 11.17 -11.56 -6.12
CA VAL A 32 10.57 -11.41 -4.79
C VAL A 32 11.65 -11.26 -3.72
N SER A 33 12.74 -12.03 -3.80
CA SER A 33 13.86 -11.93 -2.86
C SER A 33 14.50 -10.53 -2.84
N LYS A 34 14.57 -9.85 -3.99
CA LYS A 34 15.07 -8.48 -4.08
C LYS A 34 14.08 -7.51 -3.44
N ALA A 35 12.80 -7.60 -3.80
CA ALA A 35 11.76 -6.76 -3.22
C ALA A 35 11.70 -6.89 -1.69
N SER A 36 11.82 -8.12 -1.16
CA SER A 36 11.86 -8.37 0.28
C SER A 36 13.09 -7.75 0.94
N ALA A 37 14.28 -7.85 0.32
CA ALA A 37 15.48 -7.21 0.84
C ALA A 37 15.35 -5.69 0.85
N ASP A 38 14.83 -5.09 -0.22
CA ASP A 38 14.62 -3.64 -0.31
C ASP A 38 13.64 -3.15 0.77
N LEU A 39 12.56 -3.90 1.03
CA LEU A 39 11.61 -3.61 2.11
C LEU A 39 12.25 -3.73 3.50
N MET A 40 13.07 -4.75 3.73
CA MET A 40 13.77 -4.93 5.01
C MET A 40 14.74 -3.77 5.26
N SER A 41 15.58 -3.43 4.28
CA SER A 41 16.51 -2.31 4.38
C SER A 41 15.79 -1.00 4.68
N TYR A 42 14.68 -0.73 3.99
CA TYR A 42 13.87 0.47 4.25
C TYR A 42 13.39 0.53 5.70
N CYS A 43 12.84 -0.57 6.21
CA CYS A 43 12.38 -0.65 7.60
C CYS A 43 13.53 -0.48 8.59
N GLU A 44 14.69 -1.09 8.36
CA GLU A 44 15.87 -0.99 9.25
C GLU A 44 16.43 0.44 9.30
N GLU A 45 16.52 1.11 8.15
CA GLU A 45 16.98 2.49 8.04
C GLU A 45 16.09 3.47 8.81
N HIS A 46 14.77 3.25 8.76
CA HIS A 46 13.79 4.15 9.37
C HIS A 46 13.36 3.73 10.78
N ALA A 47 13.68 2.51 11.22
CA ALA A 47 13.29 1.97 12.51
C ALA A 47 13.66 2.89 13.68
N ARG A 48 14.86 3.50 13.63
CA ARG A 48 15.34 4.40 14.69
C ARG A 48 14.53 5.70 14.82
N GLY A 49 13.94 6.15 13.71
CA GLY A 49 13.14 7.36 13.65
C GLY A 49 11.66 7.12 13.93
N ASP A 50 11.22 5.86 14.05
CA ASP A 50 9.84 5.50 14.31
C ASP A 50 9.52 5.56 15.81
N PRO A 51 8.73 6.55 16.27
CA PRO A 51 8.37 6.70 17.68
C PRO A 51 7.56 5.54 18.25
N LEU A 52 6.85 4.80 17.40
CA LEU A 52 6.01 3.67 17.80
C LEU A 52 6.82 2.38 17.94
N LEU A 53 7.94 2.27 17.23
CA LEU A 53 8.81 1.10 17.29
C LEU A 53 9.86 1.24 18.40
N MET A 54 10.61 2.33 18.43
CA MET A 54 11.71 2.53 19.39
C MET A 54 11.27 3.22 20.68
N GLY A 55 10.07 3.83 20.67
CA GLY A 55 9.61 4.69 21.74
C GLY A 55 10.28 6.06 21.69
N ILE A 56 9.58 7.05 22.25
CA ILE A 56 10.11 8.40 22.46
C ILE A 56 10.04 8.77 23.94
N PRO A 57 10.92 9.65 24.43
CA PRO A 57 10.83 10.19 25.77
C PRO A 57 9.45 10.79 26.02
N THR A 58 8.92 10.67 27.24
CA THR A 58 7.57 11.16 27.54
C THR A 58 7.45 12.67 27.29
N SER A 59 8.53 13.45 27.46
CA SER A 59 8.55 14.89 27.15
C SER A 59 8.31 15.23 25.69
N GLU A 60 8.72 14.36 24.77
CA GLU A 60 8.55 14.55 23.34
C GLU A 60 7.20 14.00 22.85
N ASN A 61 6.56 13.15 23.64
CA ASN A 61 5.25 12.59 23.31
C ASN A 61 4.15 13.67 23.41
N PRO A 62 3.53 14.09 22.29
CA PRO A 62 2.47 15.10 22.29
C PRO A 62 1.20 14.64 23.02
N PHE A 63 1.03 13.33 23.17
CA PHE A 63 -0.11 12.70 23.86
C PHE A 63 0.16 12.41 25.34
N LYS A 64 1.26 12.90 25.91
CA LYS A 64 1.51 12.80 27.35
C LYS A 64 0.42 13.53 28.14
N ASP A 65 -0.05 12.91 29.22
CA ASP A 65 -0.89 13.59 30.22
C ASP A 65 -0.22 14.85 30.75
N LYS A 66 -0.93 15.97 30.65
CA LYS A 66 -0.51 17.23 31.29
C LYS A 66 -0.56 17.01 32.79
N LYS A 67 0.59 17.14 33.47
CA LYS A 67 0.59 17.22 34.94
C LYS A 67 -0.31 18.40 35.32
N THR A 68 -1.33 18.16 36.13
CA THR A 68 -2.14 19.22 36.72
C THR A 68 -1.21 20.08 37.57
N CYS A 69 -0.98 21.33 37.17
CA CYS A 69 -0.26 22.29 38.01
C CYS A 69 -1.14 22.56 39.23
N ILE A 70 -0.72 22.10 40.40
CA ILE A 70 -1.31 22.54 41.66
C ILE A 70 -0.52 23.78 42.05
N ILE A 71 -1.15 24.95 41.92
CA ILE A 71 -0.62 26.17 42.53
C ILE A 71 -0.80 26.01 44.04
N LEU A 72 0.30 25.88 44.77
CA LEU A 72 0.34 25.92 46.24
C LEU A 72 0.53 27.35 46.71
#